data_AF-A0A165LKH2-F1
#
_entry.id   AF-A0A165LKH2-F1
#
_cell.length_a   1.000
_cell.length_b   1.000
_cell.length_c   1.000
_cell.angle_alpha   90.00
_cell.angle_beta   90.00
_cell.angle_gamma   90.00
#
_symmetry.space_group_name_H-M   'P 1'
#
loop_
_entity.id
_entity.type
_entity.pdbx_description
1 polymer ?
#
loop_
_entity_poly.entity_id
_entity_poly.type
_entity_poly.pdbx_seq_one_letter_code
_entity_poly.pdbx_strand_id
1 'polypeptide(L)'
;ILMMGGTRFGLVLLYGSAMNSERIAGFGAASVLLDPLFLTAVAIVPAAQYLLFHTPYGLRLRAAGEDAAATDSAGISVSVMRYSGVLISGVLAALGGAFLVFQQHTFTDSMSAGRGYMALAAMIIGRWNPLGAAFASLFFASAESLEIWTQGGWLPSQVVQSMPYVVTLLVLAGFGKRSRPPREVGVPFRKGGVSS
;
A
#
# COMPACT_ATOMS: atom_id res chain seq x y z
N ILE A 1 24.83 9.34 -2.06
CA ILE A 1 25.91 8.65 -1.33
C ILE A 1 26.50 9.52 -0.22
N LEU A 2 26.97 10.75 -0.48
CA LEU A 2 27.52 11.63 0.58
C LEU A 2 26.52 12.02 1.69
N MET A 3 25.27 12.32 1.33
CA MET A 3 24.23 12.71 2.30
C MET A 3 23.81 11.55 3.24
N MET A 4 23.73 10.31 2.73
CA MET A 4 23.46 9.10 3.53
C MET A 4 24.60 8.78 4.50
N GLY A 5 25.86 9.04 4.11
CA GLY A 5 27.02 8.88 4.98
C GLY A 5 27.04 9.90 6.13
N GLY A 6 26.73 11.16 5.84
CA GLY A 6 26.70 12.23 6.85
C GLY A 6 25.61 12.05 7.91
N THR A 7 24.41 11.60 7.52
CA THR A 7 23.33 11.33 8.49
C THR A 7 23.63 10.09 9.33
N ARG A 8 24.19 9.02 8.74
CA ARG A 8 24.62 7.83 9.51
C ARG A 8 25.71 8.16 10.53
N PHE A 9 26.70 8.97 10.15
CA PHE A 9 27.77 9.36 11.05
C PHE A 9 27.29 10.27 12.18
N GLY A 10 26.38 11.22 11.88
CA GLY A 10 25.77 12.10 12.88
C GLY A 10 24.92 11.37 13.92
N LEU A 11 24.15 10.35 13.50
CA LEU A 11 23.33 9.54 14.40
C LEU A 11 24.18 8.64 15.32
N VAL A 12 25.32 8.13 14.83
CA VAL A 12 26.27 7.35 15.64
C VAL A 12 26.92 8.21 16.74
N LEU A 13 27.27 9.46 16.42
CA LEU A 13 27.95 10.37 17.35
C LEU A 13 27.03 10.90 18.46
N LEU A 14 25.74 11.09 18.17
CA LEU A 14 24.75 11.63 19.10
C LEU A 14 24.01 10.56 19.92
N TYR A 15 23.78 9.37 19.37
CA TYR A 15 22.86 8.38 19.97
C TYR A 15 23.48 7.01 20.28
N GLY A 16 24.76 6.76 19.95
CA GLY A 16 25.45 5.51 20.30
C GLY A 16 24.89 4.23 19.67
N SER A 17 23.79 4.31 18.90
CA SER A 17 23.20 3.21 18.14
C SER A 17 22.96 3.66 16.70
N ALA A 18 23.59 2.96 15.78
CA ALA A 18 23.65 3.37 14.39
C ALA A 18 22.39 3.02 13.58
N MET A 19 21.56 2.08 14.02
CA MET A 19 20.55 1.49 13.11
C MET A 19 19.51 0.56 13.76
N ASN A 20 19.58 0.29 15.07
CA ASN A 20 18.64 -0.62 15.72
C ASN A 20 18.10 0.01 17.00
N SER A 21 16.78 0.13 17.09
CA SER A 21 16.10 0.25 18.39
C SER A 21 16.29 -1.06 19.14
N GLU A 22 16.26 -1.02 20.47
CA GLU A 22 16.09 -2.25 21.26
C GLU A 22 14.90 -3.06 20.70
N ARG A 23 15.02 -4.40 20.69
CA ARG A 23 13.94 -5.28 20.23
C ARG A 23 12.70 -4.94 21.05
N ILE A 24 11.73 -4.31 20.42
CA ILE A 24 10.42 -4.12 21.00
C ILE A 24 9.84 -5.53 21.11
N ALA A 25 9.60 -6.00 22.33
CA ALA A 25 8.90 -7.25 22.55
C ALA A 25 7.60 -7.20 21.75
N GLY A 26 7.53 -8.02 20.70
CA GLY A 26 6.30 -8.19 19.93
C GLY A 26 5.16 -8.56 20.84
N PHE A 27 3.92 -8.34 20.37
CA PHE A 27 2.80 -9.03 20.98
C PHE A 27 3.14 -10.53 21.03
N GLY A 28 3.04 -11.15 22.21
CA GLY A 28 3.26 -12.57 22.41
C GLY A 28 2.12 -13.41 21.80
N ALA A 29 1.78 -13.16 20.54
CA ALA A 29 0.81 -13.94 19.81
C ALA A 29 1.51 -15.22 19.32
N ALA A 30 0.99 -16.37 19.75
CA ALA A 30 1.54 -17.68 19.42
C ALA A 30 1.42 -18.04 17.92
N SER A 31 0.66 -17.25 17.14
CA SER A 31 0.48 -17.45 15.70
C SER A 31 0.07 -16.15 15.01
N VAL A 32 0.42 -16.01 13.74
CA VAL A 32 0.06 -14.87 12.86
C VAL A 32 -1.45 -14.60 12.85
N LEU A 33 -2.28 -15.62 13.11
CA LEU A 33 -3.74 -15.50 13.15
C LEU A 33 -4.26 -14.76 14.40
N LEU A 34 -3.47 -14.69 15.47
CA LEU A 34 -3.79 -13.99 16.70
C LEU A 34 -3.09 -12.63 16.80
N ASP A 35 -2.26 -12.27 15.81
CA ASP A 35 -1.59 -10.98 15.78
C ASP A 35 -2.64 -9.87 15.64
N PRO A 36 -2.71 -8.91 16.61
CA PRO A 36 -3.71 -7.85 16.57
C PRO A 36 -3.58 -6.98 15.32
N LEU A 37 -2.37 -6.86 14.77
CA LEU A 37 -2.12 -6.10 13.54
C LEU A 37 -2.55 -6.85 12.27
N PHE A 38 -2.47 -8.18 12.27
CA PHE A 38 -2.99 -8.98 11.15
C PHE A 38 -4.52 -8.95 11.14
N LEU A 39 -5.14 -9.08 12.32
CA LEU A 39 -6.59 -8.98 12.48
C LEU A 39 -7.13 -7.61 12.05
N THR A 40 -6.44 -6.51 12.38
CA THR A 40 -6.83 -5.18 11.91
C THR A 40 -6.69 -5.05 10.39
N ALA A 41 -5.62 -5.57 9.79
CA ALA A 41 -5.47 -5.57 8.33
C ALA A 41 -6.59 -6.37 7.64
N VAL A 42 -6.93 -7.55 8.17
CA VAL A 42 -8.05 -8.37 7.66
C VAL A 42 -9.39 -7.67 7.86
N ALA A 43 -9.60 -6.97 8.98
CA ALA A 43 -10.84 -6.23 9.25
C ALA A 43 -10.98 -4.96 8.38
N ILE A 44 -9.88 -4.32 7.98
CA ILE A 44 -9.89 -3.15 7.10
C ILE A 44 -10.44 -3.50 5.71
N VAL A 45 -10.22 -4.71 5.19
CA VAL A 45 -10.71 -5.12 3.87
C VAL A 45 -12.25 -5.09 3.76
N PRO A 46 -13.03 -5.79 4.60
CA PRO A 46 -14.48 -5.72 4.58
C PRO A 46 -15.00 -4.34 5.02
N ALA A 47 -14.30 -3.64 5.92
CA ALA A 47 -14.66 -2.28 6.30
C ALA A 47 -14.55 -1.31 5.11
N ALA A 48 -13.48 -1.39 4.32
CA ALA A 48 -13.29 -0.61 3.12
C ALA A 48 -14.34 -0.97 2.06
N GLN A 49 -14.66 -2.26 1.88
CA GLN A 49 -15.73 -2.71 0.98
C GLN A 49 -17.08 -2.13 1.39
N TYR A 50 -17.43 -2.20 2.66
CA TYR A 50 -18.68 -1.65 3.18
C TYR A 50 -18.73 -0.13 3.01
N LEU A 51 -17.65 0.57 3.39
CA LEU A 51 -17.56 2.02 3.27
C LEU A 51 -17.66 2.49 1.80
N LEU A 52 -16.99 1.83 0.87
CA LEU A 52 -16.98 2.20 -0.55
C LEU A 52 -18.28 1.86 -1.29
N PHE A 53 -18.90 0.72 -1.00
CA PHE A 53 -20.04 0.22 -1.78
C PHE A 53 -21.40 0.38 -1.10
N HIS A 54 -21.46 0.47 0.23
CA HIS A 54 -22.72 0.51 0.98
C HIS A 54 -23.00 1.85 1.65
N THR A 55 -22.05 2.78 1.68
CA THR A 55 -22.27 4.12 2.28
C THR A 55 -22.45 5.21 1.23
N PRO A 56 -23.26 6.25 1.52
CA PRO A 56 -23.39 7.41 0.64
C PRO A 56 -22.08 8.17 0.48
N TYR A 57 -21.16 8.10 1.45
CA TYR A 57 -19.83 8.68 1.33
C TYR A 57 -19.01 7.99 0.22
N GLY A 58 -19.02 6.66 0.17
CA GLY A 58 -18.31 5.88 -0.86
C GLY A 58 -18.80 6.15 -2.28
N LEU A 59 -20.12 6.23 -2.47
CA LEU A 59 -20.73 6.62 -3.75
C LEU A 59 -20.28 8.02 -4.20
N ARG A 60 -20.29 9.00 -3.29
CA ARG A 60 -19.85 10.37 -3.58
C ARG A 60 -18.35 10.44 -3.87
N LEU A 61 -17.53 9.67 -3.15
CA LEU A 61 -16.09 9.59 -3.37
C LEU A 61 -15.75 9.01 -4.74
N ARG A 62 -16.46 7.94 -5.14
CA ARG A 62 -16.27 7.32 -6.44
C ARG A 62 -16.79 8.20 -7.58
N ALA A 63 -17.94 8.85 -7.41
CA ALA A 63 -18.47 9.83 -8.36
C ALA A 63 -17.48 10.98 -8.58
N ALA A 64 -16.88 11.52 -7.50
CA ALA A 64 -15.88 12.57 -7.56
C ALA A 64 -14.57 12.17 -8.29
N GLY A 65 -14.31 10.86 -8.44
CA GLY A 65 -13.18 10.32 -9.19
C GLY A 65 -13.52 9.87 -10.62
N GLU A 66 -14.79 9.63 -10.93
CA GLU A 66 -15.26 9.32 -12.28
C GLU A 66 -15.62 10.58 -13.08
N ASP A 67 -16.29 11.57 -12.47
CA ASP A 67 -16.65 12.86 -13.07
C ASP A 67 -16.84 13.94 -11.97
N ALA A 68 -15.86 14.84 -11.83
CA ALA A 68 -15.92 15.92 -10.87
C ALA A 68 -16.91 17.01 -11.26
N ALA A 69 -17.14 17.25 -12.56
CA ALA A 69 -18.09 18.26 -13.01
C ALA A 69 -19.53 17.84 -12.70
N ALA A 70 -19.85 16.57 -12.90
CA ALA A 70 -21.14 15.98 -12.50
C ALA A 70 -21.34 16.03 -10.96
N THR A 71 -20.26 15.85 -10.19
CA THR A 71 -20.34 15.85 -8.73
C THR A 71 -20.51 17.27 -8.15
N ASP A 72 -19.85 18.28 -8.72
CA ASP A 72 -19.99 19.69 -8.29
C ASP A 72 -21.37 20.26 -8.67
N SER A 73 -21.90 19.89 -9.83
CA SER A 73 -23.27 20.27 -10.24
C SER A 73 -24.37 19.63 -9.37
N ALA A 74 -24.10 18.48 -8.76
CA ALA A 74 -24.96 17.86 -7.74
C ALA A 74 -24.85 18.54 -6.35
N GLY A 75 -24.08 19.62 -6.21
CA GLY A 75 -23.93 20.39 -4.98
C GLY A 75 -22.95 19.81 -3.96
N ILE A 76 -22.14 18.82 -4.35
CA ILE A 76 -21.16 18.17 -3.46
C ILE A 76 -19.78 18.79 -3.68
N SER A 77 -19.10 19.16 -2.60
CA SER A 77 -17.75 19.71 -2.67
C SER A 77 -16.70 18.64 -3.03
N VAL A 78 -16.34 18.58 -4.32
CA VAL A 78 -15.33 17.64 -4.85
C VAL A 78 -14.00 17.76 -4.11
N SER A 79 -13.55 18.99 -3.79
CA SER A 79 -12.29 19.22 -3.08
C SER A 79 -12.25 18.51 -1.72
N VAL A 80 -13.31 18.65 -0.91
CA VAL A 80 -13.38 18.02 0.43
C VAL A 80 -13.40 16.50 0.29
N MET A 81 -14.11 15.99 -0.72
CA MET A 81 -14.17 14.56 -0.99
C MET A 81 -12.79 14.00 -1.39
N ARG A 82 -12.05 14.68 -2.26
CA ARG A 82 -10.68 14.27 -2.65
C ARG A 82 -9.70 14.35 -1.49
N TYR A 83 -9.72 15.43 -0.71
CA TYR A 83 -8.83 15.58 0.46
C TYR A 83 -9.09 14.52 1.53
N SER A 84 -10.36 14.22 1.82
CA SER A 84 -10.71 13.15 2.76
C SER A 84 -10.23 11.78 2.27
N GLY A 85 -10.35 11.50 0.97
CA GLY A 85 -9.79 10.29 0.36
C GLY A 85 -8.26 10.17 0.52
N VAL A 86 -7.52 11.26 0.29
CA VAL A 86 -6.06 11.30 0.49
C VAL A 86 -5.70 11.05 1.95
N LEU A 87 -6.38 11.71 2.89
CA LEU A 87 -6.15 11.53 4.33
C LEU A 87 -6.38 10.07 4.76
N ILE A 88 -7.50 9.47 4.34
CA ILE A 88 -7.80 8.06 4.65
C ILE A 88 -6.72 7.14 4.07
N SER A 89 -6.28 7.37 2.83
CA SER A 89 -5.22 6.57 2.21
C SER A 89 -3.88 6.70 2.95
N GLY A 90 -3.55 7.89 3.47
CA GLY A 90 -2.35 8.14 4.26
C GLY A 90 -2.38 7.41 5.60
N VAL A 91 -3.53 7.41 6.29
CA VAL A 91 -3.72 6.66 7.54
C VAL A 91 -3.57 5.16 7.29
N LEU A 92 -4.17 4.62 6.23
CA LEU A 92 -4.04 3.21 5.87
C LEU A 92 -2.59 2.84 5.48
N ALA A 93 -1.89 3.72 4.75
CA ALA A 93 -0.48 3.52 4.42
C ALA A 93 0.42 3.55 5.66
N ALA A 94 0.16 4.45 6.61
CA ALA A 94 0.88 4.51 7.88
C ALA A 94 0.68 3.24 8.72
N LEU A 95 -0.55 2.70 8.76
CA LEU A 95 -0.84 1.41 9.40
C LEU A 95 -0.08 0.25 8.74
N GLY A 96 0.01 0.23 7.41
CA GLY A 96 0.84 -0.76 6.68
C GLY A 96 2.33 -0.64 6.99
N GLY A 97 2.84 0.59 7.14
CA GLY A 97 4.22 0.83 7.58
C GLY A 97 4.47 0.36 9.02
N ALA A 98 3.54 0.63 9.93
CA ALA A 98 3.61 0.14 11.31
C ALA A 98 3.64 -1.39 11.37
N PHE A 99 2.84 -2.08 10.54
CA PHE A 99 2.84 -3.53 10.45
C PHE A 99 4.23 -4.09 10.09
N LEU A 100 4.95 -3.48 9.15
CA LEU A 100 6.30 -3.89 8.79
C LEU A 100 7.24 -3.80 10.00
N VAL A 101 7.28 -2.64 10.67
CA VAL A 101 8.16 -2.40 11.82
C VAL A 101 7.93 -3.41 12.94
N PHE A 102 6.67 -3.76 13.21
CA PHE A 102 6.32 -4.73 14.24
C PHE A 102 6.72 -6.17 13.88
N GLN A 103 6.57 -6.60 12.63
CA GLN A 103 6.93 -7.97 12.21
C GLN A 103 8.44 -8.23 12.26
N GLN A 104 9.27 -7.24 11.95
CA GLN A 104 10.73 -7.42 11.95
C GLN A 104 11.37 -7.18 13.33
N HIS A 105 10.61 -6.70 14.32
CA HIS A 105 11.07 -6.29 15.66
C HIS A 105 12.27 -5.33 15.67
N THR A 106 12.56 -4.70 14.53
CA THR A 106 13.73 -3.85 14.28
C THR A 106 13.46 -3.02 13.03
N PHE A 107 13.84 -1.75 13.07
CA PHE A 107 13.81 -0.89 11.90
C PHE A 107 15.10 -1.09 11.09
N THR A 108 15.04 -1.88 10.01
CA THR A 108 16.17 -2.09 9.12
C THR A 108 16.11 -1.18 7.89
N ASP A 109 17.26 -0.77 7.37
CA ASP A 109 17.32 -0.10 6.08
C ASP A 109 16.74 -1.01 5.00
N SER A 110 15.97 -0.42 4.07
CA SER A 110 15.25 -1.12 2.99
C SER A 110 14.14 -2.08 3.41
N MET A 111 13.59 -1.92 4.62
CA MET A 111 12.46 -2.72 5.14
C MET A 111 11.24 -2.82 4.21
N SER A 112 10.92 -1.76 3.48
CA SER A 112 9.79 -1.77 2.55
C SER A 112 10.04 -2.63 1.31
N ALA A 113 11.30 -2.92 0.95
CA ALA A 113 11.73 -3.87 -0.08
C ALA A 113 10.85 -3.87 -1.35
N GLY A 114 10.42 -2.70 -1.83
CA GLY A 114 9.56 -2.54 -3.01
C GLY A 114 8.11 -3.04 -2.89
N ARG A 115 7.65 -3.44 -1.69
CA ARG A 115 6.24 -3.83 -1.40
C ARG A 115 5.23 -2.74 -1.77
N GLY A 116 5.62 -1.47 -1.78
CA GLY A 116 4.77 -0.37 -2.25
C GLY A 116 4.41 -0.48 -3.74
N TYR A 117 5.33 -0.92 -4.60
CA TYR A 117 5.04 -1.18 -6.01
C TYR A 117 4.11 -2.39 -6.19
N MET A 118 4.35 -3.46 -5.41
CA MET A 118 3.47 -4.64 -5.40
C MET A 118 2.05 -4.28 -4.95
N ALA A 119 1.89 -3.38 -3.98
CA ALA A 119 0.58 -2.90 -3.54
C ALA A 119 -0.18 -2.15 -4.65
N LEU A 120 0.52 -1.29 -5.41
CA LEU A 120 -0.08 -0.63 -6.59
C LEU A 120 -0.46 -1.64 -7.67
N ALA A 121 0.39 -2.63 -7.94
CA ALA A 121 0.08 -3.69 -8.90
C ALA A 121 -1.15 -4.50 -8.47
N ALA A 122 -1.22 -4.89 -7.19
CA ALA A 122 -2.37 -5.59 -6.61
C ALA A 122 -3.67 -4.78 -6.74
N MET A 123 -3.61 -3.46 -6.55
CA MET A 123 -4.77 -2.57 -6.77
C MET A 123 -5.23 -2.57 -8.23
N ILE A 124 -4.30 -2.52 -9.19
CA ILE A 124 -4.62 -2.51 -10.63
C ILE A 124 -5.28 -3.84 -11.03
N ILE A 125 -4.70 -4.98 -10.61
CA ILE A 125 -5.21 -6.33 -10.86
C ILE A 125 -6.56 -6.54 -10.16
N GLY A 126 -6.70 -6.00 -8.96
CA GLY A 126 -7.93 -5.99 -8.16
C GLY A 126 -9.05 -5.10 -8.72
N ARG A 127 -8.84 -4.45 -9.87
CA ARG A 127 -9.83 -3.60 -10.56
C ARG A 127 -10.40 -2.50 -9.66
N TRP A 128 -9.56 -1.87 -8.83
CA TRP A 128 -9.97 -0.79 -7.91
C TRP A 128 -11.03 -1.20 -6.88
N ASN A 129 -11.19 -2.51 -6.64
CA ASN A 129 -12.10 -3.06 -5.66
C ASN A 129 -11.28 -3.63 -4.48
N PRO A 130 -11.58 -3.29 -3.21
CA PRO A 130 -10.77 -3.72 -2.07
C PRO A 130 -10.75 -5.24 -1.90
N LEU A 131 -11.83 -5.96 -2.25
CA LEU A 131 -11.80 -7.43 -2.26
C LEU A 131 -10.85 -7.98 -3.32
N GLY A 132 -10.88 -7.41 -4.54
CA GLY A 132 -9.98 -7.81 -5.61
C GLY A 132 -8.51 -7.53 -5.26
N ALA A 133 -8.25 -6.39 -4.63
CA ALA A 133 -6.92 -6.01 -4.15
C ALA A 133 -6.43 -6.96 -3.05
N ALA A 134 -7.31 -7.39 -2.13
CA ALA A 134 -6.98 -8.34 -1.08
C ALA A 134 -6.63 -9.74 -1.63
N PHE A 135 -7.39 -10.25 -2.62
CA PHE A 135 -7.04 -11.51 -3.27
C PHE A 135 -5.72 -11.40 -4.04
N ALA A 136 -5.48 -10.29 -4.72
CA ALA A 136 -4.21 -10.06 -5.42
C ALA A 136 -3.03 -9.97 -4.44
N SER A 137 -3.19 -9.27 -3.31
CA SER A 137 -2.14 -9.19 -2.29
C SER A 137 -1.86 -10.56 -1.64
N LEU A 138 -2.87 -11.41 -1.48
CA LEU A 138 -2.71 -12.76 -0.96
C LEU A 138 -1.93 -13.66 -1.94
N PHE A 139 -2.17 -13.50 -3.24
CA PHE A 139 -1.36 -14.14 -4.28
C PHE A 139 0.09 -13.66 -4.25
N PHE A 140 0.34 -12.35 -4.13
CA PHE A 140 1.69 -11.79 -4.01
C PHE A 140 2.42 -12.27 -2.75
N ALA A 141 1.74 -12.30 -1.59
CA ALA A 141 2.30 -12.82 -0.35
C ALA A 141 2.65 -14.31 -0.44
N SER A 142 1.85 -15.09 -1.18
CA SER A 142 2.13 -16.50 -1.44
C SER A 142 3.39 -16.66 -2.31
N ALA A 143 3.53 -15.83 -3.35
CA ALA A 143 4.72 -15.82 -4.20
C ALA A 143 5.99 -15.42 -3.41
N GLU A 144 5.90 -14.41 -2.54
CA GLU A 144 6.98 -13.99 -1.63
C GLU A 144 7.35 -15.12 -0.65
N SER A 145 6.37 -15.87 -0.16
CA SER A 145 6.62 -17.03 0.73
C SER A 145 7.34 -18.18 0.00
N LEU A 146 7.01 -18.42 -1.28
CA LEU A 146 7.73 -19.39 -2.13
C LEU A 146 9.17 -18.94 -2.39
N GLU A 147 9.40 -17.64 -2.54
CA GLU A 147 10.75 -17.08 -2.67
C GLU A 147 11.60 -17.45 -1.45
N ILE A 148 11.09 -17.16 -0.25
CA ILE A 148 11.80 -17.43 1.02
C ILE A 148 12.15 -18.93 1.14
N TRP A 149 11.25 -19.82 0.72
CA TRP A 149 11.48 -21.27 0.70
C TRP A 149 12.59 -21.69 -0.28
N THR A 150 12.74 -20.98 -1.41
CA THR A 150 13.71 -21.29 -2.46
C THR A 150 15.07 -20.62 -2.29
N GLN A 151 15.18 -19.64 -1.37
CA GLN A 151 16.44 -18.99 -1.00
C GLN A 151 17.51 -19.96 -0.42
N GLY A 152 17.12 -21.18 -0.03
CA GLY A 152 18.06 -22.24 0.40
C GLY A 152 18.70 -23.06 -0.74
N GLY A 153 18.37 -22.78 -2.00
CA GLY A 153 18.88 -23.49 -3.18
C GLY A 153 20.21 -22.94 -3.74
N TRP A 154 20.68 -23.57 -4.82
CA TRP A 154 21.92 -23.28 -5.55
C TRP A 154 21.86 -22.01 -6.44
N LEU A 155 20.81 -21.20 -6.29
CA LEU A 155 20.58 -20.00 -7.11
C LEU A 155 21.11 -18.74 -6.39
N PRO A 156 21.76 -17.80 -7.10
CA PRO A 156 22.22 -16.55 -6.51
C PRO A 156 21.06 -15.75 -5.89
N SER A 157 21.24 -15.25 -4.66
CA SER A 157 20.25 -14.50 -3.89
C SER A 157 19.61 -13.32 -4.65
N GLN A 158 20.37 -12.66 -5.53
CA GLN A 158 19.87 -11.55 -6.35
C GLN A 158 18.79 -11.96 -7.36
N VAL A 159 18.86 -13.18 -7.90
CA VAL A 159 17.86 -13.68 -8.85
C VAL A 159 16.56 -14.02 -8.12
N VAL A 160 16.70 -14.62 -6.94
CA VAL A 160 15.58 -15.02 -6.09
C VAL A 160 14.82 -13.78 -5.59
N GLN A 161 15.52 -12.74 -5.13
CA GLN A 161 14.93 -11.45 -4.72
C GLN A 161 14.26 -10.67 -5.85
N SER A 162 14.56 -10.98 -7.12
CA SER A 162 13.92 -10.36 -8.28
C SER A 162 12.62 -11.06 -8.68
N MET A 163 12.38 -12.30 -8.24
CA MET A 163 11.22 -13.09 -8.64
C MET A 163 9.88 -12.41 -8.33
N PRO A 164 9.65 -11.79 -7.15
CA PRO A 164 8.37 -11.14 -6.86
C PRO A 164 8.05 -10.06 -7.88
N TYR A 165 9.06 -9.27 -8.27
CA TYR A 165 8.89 -8.19 -9.25
C TYR A 165 8.61 -8.72 -10.64
N VAL A 166 9.31 -9.78 -11.07
CA VAL A 166 9.08 -10.41 -12.38
C VAL A 166 7.69 -11.02 -12.45
N VAL A 167 7.26 -11.73 -11.40
CA VAL A 167 5.89 -12.23 -11.28
C VAL A 167 4.89 -11.09 -11.33
N THR A 168 5.16 -9.99 -10.63
CA THR A 168 4.32 -8.77 -10.67
C THR A 168 4.18 -8.22 -12.08
N LEU A 169 5.29 -8.11 -12.83
CA LEU A 169 5.29 -7.65 -14.21
C LEU A 169 4.49 -8.59 -15.12
N LEU A 170 4.63 -9.91 -14.97
CA LEU A 170 3.89 -10.90 -15.75
C LEU A 170 2.39 -10.84 -15.47
N VAL A 171 2.00 -10.77 -14.19
CA VAL A 171 0.58 -10.69 -13.80
C VAL A 171 -0.02 -9.36 -14.28
N LEU A 172 0.70 -8.25 -14.16
CA LEU A 172 0.25 -6.95 -14.65
C LEU A 172 0.14 -6.93 -16.18
N ALA A 173 1.08 -7.54 -16.91
CA ALA A 173 1.02 -7.65 -18.36
C ALA A 173 -0.17 -8.49 -18.83
N GLY A 174 -0.53 -9.55 -18.09
CA GLY A 174 -1.65 -10.43 -18.40
C GLY A 174 -3.03 -9.84 -18.07
N PHE A 175 -3.17 -9.22 -16.89
CA PHE A 175 -4.47 -8.76 -16.36
C PHE A 175 -4.69 -7.25 -16.47
N GLY A 176 -3.64 -6.45 -16.70
CA GLY A 176 -3.70 -4.99 -16.76
C GLY A 176 -4.63 -4.44 -17.85
N LYS A 177 -4.78 -5.16 -18.98
CA LYS A 177 -5.62 -4.73 -20.12
C LYS A 177 -7.11 -4.56 -19.78
N ARG A 178 -7.59 -5.12 -18.66
CA ARG A 178 -9.01 -5.08 -18.27
C ARG A 178 -9.33 -4.09 -17.14
N SER A 179 -8.31 -3.46 -16.54
CA SER A 179 -8.49 -2.48 -15.47
C SER A 179 -8.74 -1.11 -16.07
N ARG A 180 -9.95 -0.57 -15.90
CA ARG A 180 -10.29 0.80 -16.30
C ARG A 180 -9.97 1.72 -15.12
N PRO A 181 -8.92 2.55 -15.18
CA PRO A 181 -8.68 3.54 -14.14
C PRO A 181 -9.83 4.56 -14.11
N PRO A 182 -10.13 5.17 -12.95
CA PRO A 182 -11.07 6.29 -12.89
C PRO A 182 -10.63 7.41 -13.84
N ARG A 183 -11.59 8.03 -14.52
CA ARG A 183 -11.32 8.96 -15.65
C ARG A 183 -10.55 10.21 -15.23
N GLU A 184 -10.66 10.62 -13.97
CA GLU A 184 -10.03 11.84 -13.45
C GLU A 184 -8.85 11.57 -12.49
N VAL A 185 -8.26 10.37 -12.52
CA VAL A 185 -7.04 10.11 -11.74
C VAL A 185 -5.93 11.06 -12.20
N GLY A 186 -5.42 11.87 -11.26
CA GLY A 186 -4.31 12.79 -11.50
C GLY A 186 -4.69 14.13 -12.14
N VAL A 187 -5.96 14.38 -12.44
CA VAL A 187 -6.42 15.65 -13.00
C VAL A 187 -6.75 16.65 -11.87
N PRO A 188 -6.08 17.81 -11.77
CA PRO A 188 -6.39 18.82 -10.75
C PRO A 188 -7.81 19.36 -10.93
N PHE A 189 -8.62 19.33 -9.87
CA PHE A 189 -9.95 19.93 -9.88
C PHE A 189 -9.85 21.45 -9.76
N ARG A 190 -10.37 22.18 -10.75
CA ARG A 190 -10.48 23.65 -10.73
C ARG A 190 -11.93 24.04 -10.54
N LYS A 191 -12.28 24.50 -9.34
CA LYS A 191 -13.62 25.01 -9.05
C LYS A 191 -13.79 26.39 -9.69
N GLY A 192 -14.73 26.53 -10.64
CA GLY A 192 -15.06 27.81 -11.25
C GLY A 192 -14.09 28.33 -12.33
N GLY A 193 -13.37 27.45 -13.03
CA GLY A 193 -12.59 27.85 -14.20
C GLY A 193 -13.51 28.10 -15.39
N VAL A 194 -13.79 29.36 -15.71
CA VAL A 194 -14.30 29.77 -17.02
C VAL A 194 -13.44 29.10 -18.10
N SER A 195 -14.09 28.41 -19.03
CA SER A 195 -13.48 27.98 -20.28
C SER A 195 -12.99 29.23 -21.01
N SER A 196 -11.69 29.38 -21.16
CA SER A 196 -11.07 30.18 -22.21
C SER A 196 -10.15 29.29 -23.01
#